data_AF-A0A934QZH3-F1
#
_entry.id   AF-A0A934QZH3-F1
#
_cell.length_a   1.000
_cell.length_b   1.000
_cell.length_c   1.000
_cell.angle_alpha   90.00
_cell.angle_beta   90.00
_cell.angle_gamma   90.00
#
_symmetry.space_group_name_H-M   'P 1'
#
loop_
_entity.id
_entity.type
_entity.pdbx_description
1 polymer ?
#
loop_
_entity_poly.entity_id
_entity_poly.type
_entity_poly.pdbx_seq_one_letter_code
_entity_poly.pdbx_strand_id
1 'polypeptide(L)'
;MKSKRNLTRFTYETAAFEGWRLCISRAGTNFTKYFPDKKFGGGKKSLAAAEKVLAELKLVLEGSKRVEGKLSQTTLKKAEKIMADS
;
A
#
# COMPACT_ATOMS: atom_id res chain seq x y z
N MET A 1 17.20 -4.76 10.72
CA MET A 1 16.38 -4.60 9.50
C MET A 1 15.43 -3.43 9.71
N LYS A 2 15.60 -2.31 9.00
CA LYS A 2 14.73 -1.13 9.19
C LYS A 2 13.43 -1.33 8.43
N SER A 3 12.36 -1.66 9.13
CA SER A 3 10.99 -1.63 8.61
C SER A 3 10.74 -0.28 7.92
N LYS A 4 10.56 -0.26 6.60
CA LYS A 4 10.09 0.95 5.90
C LYS A 4 8.68 1.25 6.43
N ARG A 5 8.44 2.48 6.92
CA ARG A 5 7.11 2.89 7.41
C ARG A 5 6.05 2.49 6.39
N ASN A 6 5.01 1.78 6.86
CA ASN A 6 3.85 1.33 6.10
C ASN A 6 4.10 0.14 5.12
N LEU A 7 5.30 -0.45 5.09
CA LEU A 7 5.61 -1.67 4.33
C LEU A 7 6.13 -2.77 5.27
N THR A 8 5.46 -3.91 5.29
CA THR A 8 5.86 -5.11 6.03
C THR A 8 6.29 -6.19 5.05
N ARG A 9 7.50 -6.73 5.22
CA ARG A 9 7.96 -7.90 4.46
C ARG A 9 7.38 -9.17 5.08
N PHE A 10 6.82 -10.04 4.25
CA PHE A 10 6.39 -11.39 4.62
C PHE A 10 7.33 -12.40 3.97
N THR A 11 7.85 -13.33 4.76
CA THR A 11 8.70 -14.45 4.32
C THR A 11 8.08 -15.78 4.77
N TYR A 12 8.43 -16.89 4.11
CA TYR A 12 7.90 -18.22 4.47
C TYR A 12 8.22 -18.64 5.91
N GLU A 13 9.20 -18.02 6.57
CA GLU A 13 9.47 -18.22 7.99
C GLU A 13 8.33 -17.70 8.90
N THR A 14 7.50 -16.78 8.42
CA THR A 14 6.47 -16.09 9.22
C THR A 14 5.07 -16.13 8.60
N ALA A 15 4.92 -16.58 7.35
CA ALA A 15 3.62 -16.65 6.67
C ALA A 15 3.59 -17.71 5.56
N ALA A 16 2.39 -18.09 5.13
CA ALA A 16 2.17 -19.02 4.02
C ALA A 16 2.52 -18.43 2.62
N PHE A 17 3.10 -17.24 2.56
CA PHE A 17 3.50 -16.59 1.31
C PHE A 17 4.72 -15.67 1.50
N GLU A 18 5.50 -15.54 0.44
CA GLU A 18 6.54 -14.51 0.32
C GLU A 18 6.01 -13.28 -0.42
N GLY A 19 6.15 -12.11 0.18
CA GLY A 19 5.65 -10.87 -0.41
C GLY A 19 5.85 -9.63 0.45
N TRP A 20 5.24 -8.54 0.04
CA TRP A 20 5.20 -7.30 0.79
C TRP A 20 3.75 -6.91 1.07
N ARG A 21 3.46 -6.46 2.29
CA ARG A 21 2.18 -5.85 2.64
C ARG A 21 2.37 -4.35 2.80
N LEU A 22 1.60 -3.60 2.04
CA LEU A 22 1.40 -2.19 2.26
C LEU A 22 0.21 -2.00 3.18
N CYS A 23 0.40 -1.27 4.28
CA CYS A 23 -0.67 -0.88 5.18
C CYS A 23 -0.51 0.59 5.56
N ILE A 24 -1.44 1.43 5.12
CA ILE A 24 -1.48 2.85 5.46
C ILE A 24 -2.86 3.23 5.97
N SER A 25 -2.90 3.84 7.15
CA SER A 25 -4.12 4.33 7.78
C SER A 25 -4.13 5.86 7.74
N ARG A 26 -5.23 6.44 7.25
CA ARG A 26 -5.41 7.90 7.23
C ARG A 26 -6.87 8.27 7.45
N ALA A 27 -7.13 9.19 8.37
CA ALA A 27 -8.46 9.74 8.64
C ALA A 27 -9.53 8.65 8.91
N GLY A 28 -9.15 7.62 9.68
CA GLY A 28 -10.04 6.49 10.01
C GLY A 28 -10.21 5.45 8.91
N THR A 29 -9.59 5.63 7.73
CA THR A 29 -9.61 4.65 6.64
C THR A 29 -8.28 3.91 6.54
N ASN A 30 -8.35 2.58 6.44
CA ASN A 30 -7.18 1.72 6.32
C ASN A 30 -7.08 1.16 4.89
N PHE A 31 -5.94 1.37 4.25
CA PHE A 31 -5.61 0.83 2.94
C PHE A 31 -4.60 -0.28 3.13
N THR A 32 -5.01 -1.52 2.83
CA THR A 32 -4.15 -2.70 2.92
C THR A 32 -4.05 -3.37 1.56
N LYS A 33 -2.84 -3.55 1.04
CA LYS A 33 -2.59 -4.28 -0.20
C LYS A 33 -1.42 -5.24 -0.04
N TYR A 34 -1.53 -6.40 -0.66
CA TYR A 34 -0.50 -7.44 -0.66
C TYR A 34 0.15 -7.54 -2.04
N PHE A 35 1.47 -7.63 -2.04
CA PHE A 35 2.34 -7.75 -3.21
C PHE A 35 3.12 -9.07 -3.10
N PRO A 36 2.51 -10.20 -3.50
CA PRO A 36 3.16 -11.51 -3.44
C PRO A 36 4.28 -11.61 -4.47
N ASP A 37 5.45 -12.09 -4.06
CA ASP A 37 6.64 -12.18 -4.91
C ASP A 37 6.43 -13.08 -6.13
N LYS A 38 5.60 -14.10 -5.98
CA LYS A 38 5.22 -14.99 -7.07
C LYS A 38 4.52 -14.26 -8.22
N LYS A 39 3.74 -13.21 -7.92
CA LYS A 39 3.02 -12.42 -8.94
C LYS A 39 3.91 -11.36 -9.59
N PHE A 40 4.81 -10.76 -8.82
CA PHE A 40 5.66 -9.66 -9.29
C PHE A 40 7.04 -10.10 -9.77
N GLY A 41 7.40 -11.39 -9.62
CA GLY A 41 8.67 -11.95 -10.10
C GLY A 41 9.85 -11.70 -9.16
N GLY A 42 9.60 -11.72 -7.84
CA GLY A 42 10.62 -11.68 -6.79
C GLY A 42 10.57 -10.46 -5.87
N GLY A 43 11.19 -10.59 -4.69
CA GLY A 43 11.14 -9.59 -3.61
C GLY A 43 11.55 -8.18 -4.01
N LYS A 44 12.48 -8.03 -4.95
CA LYS A 44 12.94 -6.72 -5.45
C LYS A 44 11.88 -6.02 -6.31
N LYS A 45 11.16 -6.76 -7.15
CA LYS A 45 10.08 -6.24 -8.00
C LYS A 45 8.82 -5.95 -7.17
N SER A 46 8.46 -6.85 -6.25
CA SER A 46 7.36 -6.62 -5.30
C SER A 46 7.59 -5.41 -4.43
N LEU A 47 8.82 -5.22 -3.94
CA LEU A 47 9.18 -4.04 -3.16
C LEU A 47 9.03 -2.78 -4.02
N ALA A 48 9.55 -2.78 -5.25
CA ALA A 48 9.41 -1.64 -6.15
C ALA A 48 7.94 -1.31 -6.46
N ALA A 49 7.09 -2.32 -6.69
CA ALA A 49 5.66 -2.14 -6.90
C ALA A 49 4.97 -1.58 -5.65
N ALA A 50 5.28 -2.13 -4.47
CA ALA A 50 4.74 -1.66 -3.21
C ALA A 50 5.18 -0.22 -2.88
N GLU A 51 6.43 0.13 -3.15
CA GLU A 51 6.95 1.49 -2.98
C GLU A 51 6.30 2.48 -3.93
N LYS A 52 6.11 2.10 -5.20
CA LYS A 52 5.41 2.93 -6.19
C LYS A 52 3.98 3.23 -5.73
N VAL A 53 3.23 2.19 -5.36
CA VAL A 53 1.86 2.32 -4.86
C VAL A 53 1.81 3.16 -3.58
N LEU A 54 2.79 3.00 -2.67
CA LEU A 54 2.89 3.80 -1.46
C LEU A 54 3.13 5.28 -1.74
N ALA A 55 3.98 5.60 -2.71
CA ALA A 55 4.25 6.97 -3.12
C ALA A 55 3.00 7.62 -3.74
N GLU A 56 2.32 6.91 -4.63
CA GLU A 56 1.07 7.39 -5.25
C GLU A 56 -0.05 7.56 -4.22
N LEU A 57 -0.25 6.59 -3.33
CA LEU A 57 -1.20 6.70 -2.21
C LEU A 57 -0.86 7.89 -1.32
N LYS A 58 0.42 8.09 -0.95
CA LYS A 58 0.81 9.24 -0.14
C LYS A 58 0.49 10.56 -0.83
N LEU A 59 0.84 10.73 -2.11
CA LEU A 59 0.54 11.94 -2.87
C LEU A 59 -0.97 12.23 -2.89
N VAL A 60 -1.77 11.20 -3.12
CA VAL A 60 -3.23 11.33 -3.09
C VAL A 60 -3.72 11.69 -1.69
N LEU A 61 -3.20 11.05 -0.64
CA LEU A 61 -3.60 11.29 0.75
C LEU A 61 -3.12 12.64 1.31
N GLU A 62 -1.99 13.16 0.84
CA GLU A 62 -1.45 14.48 1.20
C GLU A 62 -2.17 15.61 0.46
N GLY A 63 -2.45 15.42 -0.83
CA GLY A 63 -3.20 16.39 -1.63
C GLY A 63 -4.71 16.42 -1.35
N SER A 64 -5.22 15.48 -0.55
CA SER A 64 -6.65 15.38 -0.26
C SER A 64 -7.07 16.24 0.91
N LYS A 65 -7.97 17.20 0.65
CA LYS A 65 -8.71 17.90 1.71
C LYS A 65 -9.57 16.88 2.46
N ARG A 66 -9.49 16.96 3.79
CA ARG A 66 -10.38 16.20 4.68
C ARG A 66 -11.72 16.90 4.69
N VAL A 67 -12.79 16.15 4.46
CA VAL A 67 -14.16 16.65 4.60
C VAL A 67 -14.74 15.92 5.80
N GLU A 68 -15.13 16.66 6.83
CA GLU A 68 -15.67 16.11 8.10
C GLU A 68 -14.75 15.06 8.77
N GLY A 69 -13.44 15.31 8.74
CA GLY A 69 -12.45 14.41 9.34
C GLY A 69 -12.23 13.10 8.58
N LYS A 70 -12.91 12.88 7.45
CA LYS A 70 -12.79 11.72 6.56
C LYS A 70 -12.12 12.09 5.24
N LEU A 71 -11.62 11.08 4.52
CA LEU A 71 -11.16 11.25 3.15
C LEU A 71 -12.35 11.48 2.22
N SER A 72 -12.20 12.37 1.24
CA SER A 72 -13.24 12.58 0.23
C SER A 72 -13.50 11.30 -0.58
N GLN A 73 -14.72 11.08 -1.06
CA GLN A 73 -15.02 9.93 -1.93
C GLN A 73 -14.12 9.88 -3.17
N THR A 74 -13.73 11.04 -3.71
CA THR A 74 -12.81 11.14 -4.86
C THR A 74 -11.42 10.60 -4.51
N THR A 75 -10.94 10.88 -3.30
CA THR A 75 -9.69 10.35 -2.76
C THR A 75 -9.76 8.84 -2.59
N LEU A 76 -10.87 8.33 -2.02
CA LEU A 76 -11.09 6.91 -1.83
C LEU A 76 -11.10 6.18 -3.17
N LYS A 77 -11.88 6.65 -4.15
CA LYS A 77 -11.92 6.07 -5.50
C LYS A 77 -10.55 6.08 -6.20
N LYS A 78 -9.77 7.15 -6.06
CA LYS A 78 -8.39 7.21 -6.59
C LYS A 78 -7.49 6.19 -5.90
N ALA A 79 -7.52 6.12 -4.57
CA ALA A 79 -6.75 5.16 -3.79
C ALA A 79 -7.12 3.71 -4.16
N GLU A 80 -8.41 3.39 -4.26
CA GLU A 80 -8.91 2.09 -4.70
C GLU A 80 -8.45 1.76 -6.12
N LYS A 81 -8.49 2.72 -7.04
CA LYS A 81 -8.00 2.52 -8.41
C LYS A 81 -6.50 2.22 -8.44
N ILE A 82 -5.68 2.98 -7.70
CA ILE A 82 -4.23 2.70 -7.58
C ILE A 82 -4.00 1.29 -7.01
N MET A 83 -4.80 0.88 -6.02
CA MET A 83 -4.75 -0.45 -5.45
C MET A 83 -5.30 -1.56 -6.37
N ALA A 84 -6.14 -1.26 -7.36
CA ALA A 84 -6.67 -2.24 -8.30
C ALA A 84 -5.78 -2.44 -9.54
N ASP A 85 -5.11 -1.37 -10.00
CA ASP A 85 -4.36 -1.35 -11.27
C ASP A 85 -2.95 -1.98 -11.20
N SER A 86 -2.42 -2.20 -9.99
CA SER A 86 -1.06 -2.72 -9.76
C SER A 86 -0.95 -4.19 -9.37
#